data_AF-A0A7X5FS37-F1
#
_entry.id   AF-A0A7X5FS37-F1
#
_cell.length_a   1.000
_cell.length_b   1.000
_cell.length_c   1.000
_cell.angle_alpha   90.00
_cell.angle_beta   90.00
_cell.angle_gamma   90.00
#
_symmetry.space_group_name_H-M   'P 1'
#
loop_
_entity.id
_entity.type
_entity.pdbx_description
1 polymer ?
#
loop_
_entity_poly.entity_id
_entity_poly.type
_entity_poly.pdbx_seq_one_letter_code
_entity_poly.pdbx_strand_id
1 'polypeptide(L)'
;MPILLDREAIQSTIHKTLAPKLGTGVLTPFGEQDNARKAFKNAMELLPDYIYKNYSKSDTLTIGFIQGLHRLLYPEGTKVVIYRDGIYHYNTPGEWRLYNDKTEEDNHPHSEQINIESDMIAFTCDYNLIETKKRTDVLQYYFDFLRVHPFADSNLTVISIIHDLECKKYGFETMDLLQIRFEDRKFYLYFLYYYENNKNKMGILDEIIKLIDDFHNKKLSQKVIDEKDKIIIKTTTELFGKKIPLVFDQKDILEFGKKLHPHFEKEGKQYLVRQVMQNIFHPYFLTKSQEVQEKCRGQFEQHMEILTKYVMDEYINNPDGLTIECIRGIHKNIYGGLTKIKVKTTGGEEEYMTPGEFKTKPNGISRLDNPGTYLFCTPPEKVVEELQKLLSSLHEGNENIYKKVIQLFLTFTEIHPFPDDNGKIGMMLADLILIKNDIYPFFMSSFKLANKQRFYEMIQEYSHGSEKDMVPFYAMIAESYASLYEQKGMADFL
;
A
#
# COMPACT_ATOMS: atom_id res chain seq x y z
N MET A 1 -17.77 -26.54 22.46
CA MET A 1 -17.49 -27.69 21.57
C MET A 1 -17.27 -27.15 20.17
N PRO A 2 -16.34 -27.72 19.39
CA PRO A 2 -16.13 -27.31 18.00
C PRO A 2 -17.40 -27.55 17.17
N ILE A 3 -17.70 -26.61 16.29
CA ILE A 3 -18.80 -26.65 15.33
C ILE A 3 -18.22 -27.15 14.01
N LEU A 4 -18.89 -28.13 13.38
CA LEU A 4 -18.56 -28.57 12.03
C LEU A 4 -18.73 -27.40 11.06
N LEU A 5 -17.66 -27.03 10.37
CA LEU A 5 -17.70 -25.99 9.34
C LEU A 5 -18.20 -26.61 8.03
N ASP A 6 -19.40 -26.26 7.61
CA ASP A 6 -19.88 -26.63 6.28
C ASP A 6 -19.18 -25.82 5.18
N ARG A 7 -19.42 -26.21 3.92
CA ARG A 7 -18.79 -25.57 2.76
C ARG A 7 -19.13 -24.09 2.64
N GLU A 8 -20.37 -23.72 2.98
CA GLU A 8 -20.84 -22.34 2.86
C GLU A 8 -20.19 -21.44 3.92
N ALA A 9 -20.11 -21.91 5.16
CA ALA A 9 -19.42 -21.23 6.26
C ALA A 9 -17.93 -21.03 5.94
N ILE A 10 -17.25 -22.05 5.40
CA ILE A 10 -15.85 -21.94 4.97
C ILE A 10 -15.72 -20.91 3.85
N GLN A 11 -16.52 -21.03 2.79
CA GLN A 11 -16.44 -20.13 1.65
C GLN A 11 -16.68 -18.68 2.08
N SER A 12 -17.72 -18.42 2.86
CA SER A 12 -18.05 -17.10 3.39
C SER A 12 -16.92 -16.53 4.25
N THR A 13 -16.33 -17.35 5.14
CA THR A 13 -15.20 -16.94 5.99
C THR A 13 -14.00 -16.55 5.16
N ILE A 14 -13.59 -17.39 4.20
CA ILE A 14 -12.43 -17.11 3.33
C ILE A 14 -12.65 -15.85 2.49
N HIS A 15 -13.85 -15.68 1.92
CA HIS A 15 -14.18 -14.47 1.18
C HIS A 15 -14.09 -13.22 2.07
N LYS A 16 -14.62 -13.27 3.29
CA LYS A 16 -14.55 -12.15 4.22
C LYS A 16 -13.12 -11.84 4.64
N THR A 17 -12.36 -12.84 5.10
CA THR A 17 -10.98 -12.68 5.56
C THR A 17 -10.09 -12.10 4.46
N LEU A 18 -10.26 -12.54 3.21
CA LEU A 18 -9.39 -12.18 2.10
C LEU A 18 -9.91 -10.99 1.26
N ALA A 19 -11.15 -10.54 1.46
CA ALA A 19 -11.72 -9.37 0.79
C ALA A 19 -10.84 -8.10 0.84
N PRO A 20 -10.15 -7.77 1.95
CA PRO A 20 -9.29 -6.58 2.00
C PRO A 20 -8.15 -6.59 0.97
N LYS A 21 -7.64 -7.78 0.60
CA LYS A 21 -6.63 -7.95 -0.47
C LYS A 21 -7.20 -7.71 -1.88
N LEU A 22 -8.50 -7.89 -2.08
CA LEU A 22 -9.17 -7.63 -3.36
C LEU A 22 -9.43 -6.14 -3.59
N GLY A 23 -9.77 -5.39 -2.54
CA GLY A 23 -10.21 -4.00 -2.64
C GLY A 23 -9.09 -2.95 -2.75
N THR A 24 -7.89 -3.27 -2.26
CA THR A 24 -6.82 -2.28 -2.05
C THR A 24 -5.78 -2.19 -3.18
N GLY A 25 -5.86 -3.07 -4.19
CA GLY A 25 -4.92 -3.07 -5.31
C GLY A 25 -3.46 -3.41 -4.92
N VAL A 26 -3.22 -3.95 -3.73
CA VAL A 26 -1.90 -4.27 -3.13
C VAL A 26 -1.23 -5.51 -3.75
N LEU A 27 -1.58 -5.84 -4.99
CA LEU A 27 -0.86 -6.86 -5.75
C LEU A 27 0.13 -6.11 -6.65
N THR A 28 1.42 -6.16 -6.30
CA THR A 28 2.70 -5.98 -7.06
C THR A 28 2.78 -5.02 -8.27
N PRO A 29 3.95 -4.62 -8.82
CA PRO A 29 4.03 -3.85 -10.07
C PRO A 29 3.57 -4.65 -11.31
N PHE A 30 3.22 -3.94 -12.39
CA PHE A 30 2.31 -4.37 -13.47
C PHE A 30 2.72 -5.62 -14.26
N GLY A 31 3.99 -6.06 -14.22
CA GLY A 31 4.40 -7.33 -14.84
C GLY A 31 3.85 -8.57 -14.13
N GLU A 32 3.55 -8.45 -12.83
CA GLU A 32 3.15 -9.56 -11.96
C GLU A 32 1.69 -9.43 -11.49
N GLN A 33 1.02 -8.29 -11.72
CA GLN A 33 -0.34 -8.03 -11.21
C GLN A 33 -1.41 -8.98 -11.75
N ASP A 34 -1.43 -9.24 -13.05
CA ASP A 34 -2.46 -10.10 -13.65
C ASP A 34 -2.26 -11.57 -13.24
N ASN A 35 -1.01 -12.01 -13.15
CA ASN A 35 -0.67 -13.33 -12.64
C ASN A 35 -0.97 -13.44 -11.14
N ALA A 36 -0.65 -12.42 -10.33
CA ALA A 36 -0.96 -12.38 -8.90
C ALA A 36 -2.48 -12.32 -8.64
N ARG A 37 -3.23 -11.59 -9.45
CA ARG A 37 -4.71 -11.55 -9.39
C ARG A 37 -5.33 -12.88 -9.80
N LYS A 38 -4.83 -13.48 -10.88
CA LYS A 38 -5.29 -14.80 -11.34
C LYS A 38 -4.93 -15.88 -10.32
N ALA A 39 -3.72 -15.85 -9.78
CA ALA A 39 -3.28 -16.69 -8.67
C ALA A 39 -4.20 -16.55 -7.46
N PHE A 40 -4.50 -15.32 -7.06
CA PHE A 40 -5.36 -15.05 -5.92
C PHE A 40 -6.81 -15.48 -6.15
N LYS A 41 -7.37 -15.25 -7.35
CA LYS A 41 -8.70 -15.76 -7.72
C LYS A 41 -8.74 -17.29 -7.71
N ASN A 42 -7.73 -17.94 -8.29
CA ASN A 42 -7.61 -19.39 -8.25
C ASN A 42 -7.50 -19.88 -6.78
N ALA A 43 -6.73 -19.19 -5.94
CA ALA A 43 -6.65 -19.50 -4.51
C ALA A 43 -8.02 -19.38 -3.83
N MET A 44 -8.78 -18.33 -4.12
CA MET A 44 -10.15 -18.13 -3.61
C MET A 44 -11.12 -19.24 -4.02
N GLU A 45 -10.90 -19.88 -5.18
CA GLU A 45 -11.69 -21.02 -5.65
C GLU A 45 -11.24 -22.35 -4.99
N LEU A 46 -9.93 -22.55 -4.82
CA LEU A 46 -9.36 -23.83 -4.35
C LEU A 46 -9.31 -23.97 -2.83
N LEU A 47 -9.13 -22.86 -2.09
CA LEU A 47 -9.00 -22.86 -0.63
C LEU A 47 -10.24 -23.46 0.06
N PRO A 48 -11.49 -23.09 -0.27
CA PRO A 48 -12.66 -23.65 0.40
C PRO A 48 -12.74 -25.18 0.31
N ASP A 49 -12.44 -25.75 -0.85
CA ASP A 49 -12.41 -27.20 -1.06
C ASP A 49 -11.31 -27.88 -0.25
N TYR A 50 -10.11 -27.29 -0.24
CA TYR A 50 -8.99 -27.79 0.53
C TYR A 50 -9.27 -27.78 2.03
N ILE A 51 -9.80 -26.67 2.56
CA ILE A 51 -10.16 -26.52 3.97
C ILE A 51 -11.27 -27.51 4.33
N TYR A 52 -12.29 -27.63 3.48
CA TYR A 52 -13.36 -28.60 3.72
C TYR A 52 -12.82 -30.03 3.83
N LYS A 53 -11.93 -30.43 2.92
CA LYS A 53 -11.39 -31.80 2.92
C LYS A 53 -10.45 -32.08 4.10
N ASN A 54 -9.61 -31.12 4.47
CA ASN A 54 -8.49 -31.36 5.39
C ASN A 54 -8.71 -30.83 6.81
N TYR A 55 -9.72 -29.99 7.03
CA TYR A 55 -9.92 -29.32 8.32
C TYR A 55 -11.38 -29.32 8.82
N SER A 56 -12.40 -29.30 7.96
CA SER A 56 -13.81 -29.17 8.40
C SER A 56 -14.28 -30.21 9.43
N LYS A 57 -13.73 -31.43 9.38
CA LYS A 57 -14.07 -32.57 10.25
C LYS A 57 -12.96 -32.93 11.24
N SER A 58 -11.85 -32.19 11.22
CA SER A 58 -10.73 -32.39 12.15
C SER A 58 -10.88 -31.45 13.31
N ASP A 59 -10.67 -31.91 14.54
CA ASP A 59 -10.56 -31.04 15.72
C ASP A 59 -9.14 -30.49 15.95
N THR A 60 -8.20 -30.84 15.05
CA THR A 60 -6.78 -30.52 15.21
C THR A 60 -6.25 -29.72 14.03
N LEU A 61 -5.47 -28.68 14.33
CA LEU A 61 -4.59 -28.02 13.37
C LEU A 61 -3.37 -28.90 13.14
N THR A 62 -3.02 -29.12 11.88
CA THR A 62 -1.84 -29.91 11.51
C THR A 62 -0.87 -29.08 10.70
N ILE A 63 0.42 -29.38 10.82
CA ILE A 63 1.46 -28.75 10.00
C ILE A 63 1.17 -28.90 8.50
N GLY A 64 0.75 -30.10 8.08
CA GLY A 64 0.39 -30.35 6.68
C GLY A 64 -0.78 -29.50 6.17
N PHE A 65 -1.76 -29.20 7.03
CA PHE A 65 -2.84 -28.27 6.71
C PHE A 65 -2.32 -26.84 6.49
N ILE A 66 -1.48 -26.35 7.41
CA ILE A 66 -0.89 -25.01 7.36
C ILE A 66 -0.01 -24.83 6.10
N GLN A 67 0.84 -25.82 5.81
CA GLN A 67 1.67 -25.83 4.60
C GLN A 67 0.84 -25.86 3.32
N GLY A 68 -0.25 -26.63 3.31
CA GLY A 68 -1.13 -26.69 2.14
C GLY A 68 -1.93 -25.40 1.92
N LEU A 69 -2.34 -24.70 2.99
CA LEU A 69 -2.90 -23.35 2.88
C LEU A 69 -1.90 -22.42 2.18
N HIS A 70 -0.66 -22.37 2.67
CA HIS A 70 0.38 -21.54 2.08
C HIS A 70 0.63 -21.89 0.61
N ARG A 71 0.72 -23.19 0.27
CA ARG A 71 0.92 -23.66 -1.10
C ARG A 71 -0.16 -23.16 -2.06
N LEU A 72 -1.43 -23.20 -1.65
CA LEU A 72 -2.57 -22.81 -2.50
C LEU A 72 -2.71 -21.30 -2.72
N LEU A 73 -1.96 -20.47 -1.99
CA LEU A 73 -1.90 -19.04 -2.25
C LEU A 73 -1.12 -18.69 -3.53
N TYR A 74 -0.36 -19.66 -4.07
CA TYR A 74 0.51 -19.45 -5.23
C TYR A 74 0.14 -20.41 -6.37
N PRO A 75 0.35 -20.02 -7.64
CA PRO A 75 0.21 -20.93 -8.77
C PRO A 75 1.19 -22.10 -8.69
N GLU A 76 0.80 -23.23 -9.25
CA GLU A 76 1.67 -24.40 -9.34
C GLU A 76 3.00 -24.07 -10.05
N GLY A 77 4.12 -24.54 -9.50
CA GLY A 77 5.47 -24.28 -10.02
C GLY A 77 6.08 -22.94 -9.63
N THR A 78 5.35 -22.06 -8.93
CA THR A 78 5.88 -20.77 -8.46
C THR A 78 6.99 -20.96 -7.43
N LYS A 79 8.00 -20.08 -7.44
CA LYS A 79 9.01 -19.95 -6.38
C LYS A 79 8.87 -18.57 -5.74
N VAL A 80 8.87 -18.53 -4.40
CA VAL A 80 8.92 -17.29 -3.63
C VAL A 80 10.39 -16.91 -3.47
N VAL A 81 10.80 -15.84 -4.14
CA VAL A 81 12.20 -15.41 -4.18
C VAL A 81 12.42 -14.28 -3.17
N ILE A 82 13.26 -14.53 -2.17
CA ILE A 82 13.65 -13.52 -1.17
C ILE A 82 15.16 -13.27 -1.28
N TYR A 83 15.59 -12.03 -1.09
CA TYR A 83 17.00 -11.65 -1.08
C TYR A 83 17.43 -11.27 0.34
N ARG A 84 18.37 -12.02 0.93
CA ARG A 84 18.93 -11.78 2.27
C ARG A 84 20.44 -12.01 2.27
N ASP A 85 21.19 -11.20 3.00
CA ASP A 85 22.65 -11.35 3.17
C ASP A 85 23.43 -11.53 1.85
N GLY A 86 22.98 -10.86 0.78
CA GLY A 86 23.62 -10.97 -0.54
C GLY A 86 23.20 -12.18 -1.38
N ILE A 87 22.30 -13.03 -0.90
CA ILE A 87 21.93 -14.32 -1.50
C ILE A 87 20.43 -14.34 -1.84
N TYR A 88 20.10 -14.87 -3.02
CA TYR A 88 18.72 -15.17 -3.41
C TYR A 88 18.29 -16.55 -2.89
N HIS A 89 17.22 -16.59 -2.11
CA HIS A 89 16.57 -17.80 -1.61
C HIS A 89 15.31 -18.09 -2.42
N TYR A 90 15.23 -19.28 -3.01
CA TYR A 90 14.12 -19.71 -3.86
C TYR A 90 13.23 -20.71 -3.11
N ASN A 91 12.24 -20.20 -2.38
CA ASN A 91 11.38 -21.02 -1.53
C ASN A 91 10.24 -21.63 -2.34
N THR A 92 9.94 -22.91 -2.11
CA THR A 92 8.74 -23.55 -2.69
C THR A 92 7.53 -23.22 -1.82
N PRO A 93 6.40 -22.78 -2.38
CA PRO A 93 5.16 -22.62 -1.63
C PRO A 93 4.78 -23.88 -0.84
N GLY A 94 4.54 -23.69 0.45
CA GLY A 94 4.28 -24.74 1.43
C GLY A 94 5.52 -25.29 2.16
N GLU A 95 6.74 -24.92 1.75
CA GLU A 95 7.97 -25.22 2.51
C GLU A 95 8.31 -24.07 3.48
N TRP A 96 9.06 -24.38 4.54
CA TRP A 96 9.59 -23.37 5.46
C TRP A 96 10.61 -22.47 4.77
N ARG A 97 10.77 -21.23 5.27
CA ARG A 97 11.79 -20.33 4.73
C ARG A 97 13.19 -20.93 4.85
N LEU A 98 14.04 -20.61 3.89
CA LEU A 98 15.40 -21.14 3.75
C LEU A 98 16.49 -20.22 4.30
N TYR A 99 16.12 -19.21 5.09
CA TYR A 99 17.03 -18.22 5.67
C TYR A 99 16.64 -17.89 7.10
N ASN A 100 17.60 -17.40 7.90
CA ASN A 100 17.31 -16.79 9.18
C ASN A 100 16.84 -15.36 8.97
N ASP A 101 15.71 -15.00 9.56
CA ASP A 101 15.20 -13.64 9.52
C ASP A 101 15.74 -12.90 10.74
N LYS A 102 16.96 -12.36 10.60
CA LYS A 102 17.65 -11.57 11.62
C LYS A 102 17.57 -10.10 11.24
N THR A 103 16.53 -9.40 11.69
CA THR A 103 16.53 -7.94 11.63
C THR A 103 17.37 -7.42 12.79
N GLU A 104 18.46 -6.67 12.51
CA GLU A 104 19.33 -6.10 13.55
C GLU A 104 18.64 -5.04 14.42
N GLU A 105 17.44 -4.57 14.02
CA GLU A 105 16.69 -3.49 14.68
C GLU A 105 15.39 -3.94 15.39
N ASP A 106 14.89 -5.16 15.15
CA ASP A 106 13.77 -5.69 15.93
C ASP A 106 14.30 -6.38 17.20
N ASN A 107 13.88 -5.90 18.36
CA ASN A 107 14.05 -6.60 19.64
C ASN A 107 13.27 -7.94 19.73
N HIS A 108 12.82 -8.51 18.60
CA HIS A 108 12.05 -9.74 18.52
C HIS A 108 12.61 -10.69 17.45
N PRO A 109 13.51 -11.63 17.82
CA PRO A 109 14.04 -12.57 16.84
C PRO A 109 12.95 -13.54 16.41
N HIS A 110 12.69 -13.60 15.10
CA HIS A 110 11.95 -14.71 14.52
C HIS A 110 12.68 -16.03 14.80
N SER A 111 11.96 -17.16 14.76
CA SER A 111 12.58 -18.48 14.99
C SER A 111 13.78 -18.70 14.06
N GLU A 112 14.83 -19.34 14.53
CA GLU A 112 15.90 -19.73 13.62
C GLU A 112 15.36 -20.71 12.57
N GLN A 113 15.88 -20.62 11.35
CA GLN A 113 15.45 -21.41 10.20
C GLN A 113 15.38 -22.90 10.51
N ILE A 114 16.37 -23.41 11.24
CA ILE A 114 16.47 -24.81 11.64
C ILE A 114 15.43 -25.23 12.69
N ASN A 115 14.88 -24.27 13.44
CA ASN A 115 13.92 -24.49 14.52
C ASN A 115 12.47 -24.24 14.11
N ILE A 116 12.20 -23.73 12.90
CA ILE A 116 10.83 -23.41 12.44
C ILE A 116 9.88 -24.59 12.64
N GLU A 117 10.29 -25.79 12.21
CA GLU A 117 9.41 -26.96 12.29
C GLU A 117 9.13 -27.36 13.74
N SER A 118 10.16 -27.41 14.58
CA SER A 118 10.00 -27.76 16.00
C SER A 118 9.14 -26.74 16.74
N ASP A 119 9.33 -25.45 16.46
CA ASP A 119 8.58 -24.37 17.10
C ASP A 119 7.11 -24.39 16.64
N MET A 120 6.86 -24.55 15.34
CA MET A 120 5.52 -24.72 14.77
C MET A 120 4.77 -25.92 15.39
N ILE A 121 5.45 -27.05 15.55
CA ILE A 121 4.88 -28.25 16.18
C ILE A 121 4.55 -27.97 17.64
N ALA A 122 5.47 -27.36 18.39
CA ALA A 122 5.31 -27.13 19.82
C ALA A 122 4.03 -26.33 20.14
N PHE A 123 3.91 -25.10 19.62
CA PHE A 123 2.74 -24.27 19.97
C PHE A 123 1.44 -24.78 19.33
N THR A 124 1.52 -25.49 18.18
CA THR A 124 0.33 -26.10 17.57
C THR A 124 -0.17 -27.31 18.36
N CYS A 125 0.73 -28.13 18.90
CA CYS A 125 0.37 -29.21 19.82
C CYS A 125 -0.25 -28.65 21.11
N ASP A 126 0.37 -27.65 21.73
CA ASP A 126 -0.14 -27.02 22.95
C ASP A 126 -1.53 -26.43 22.73
N TYR A 127 -1.74 -25.73 21.60
CA TYR A 127 -3.04 -25.20 21.21
C TYR A 127 -4.10 -26.30 21.00
N ASN A 128 -3.72 -27.40 20.34
CA ASN A 128 -4.64 -28.52 20.11
C ASN A 128 -5.08 -29.20 21.42
N LEU A 129 -4.22 -29.22 22.45
CA LEU A 129 -4.50 -29.84 23.75
C LEU A 129 -5.48 -29.03 24.63
N ILE A 130 -5.79 -27.79 24.27
CA ILE A 130 -6.75 -26.96 25.02
C ILE A 130 -8.16 -27.55 24.87
N GLU A 131 -8.69 -28.11 25.97
CA GLU A 131 -10.01 -28.75 26.04
C GLU A 131 -11.15 -27.76 25.78
N THR A 132 -11.10 -26.59 26.44
CA THR A 132 -12.08 -25.52 26.30
C THR A 132 -11.39 -24.25 25.84
N LYS A 133 -11.28 -24.11 24.52
CA LYS A 133 -10.67 -22.93 23.91
C LYS A 133 -11.47 -21.67 24.22
N LYS A 134 -10.75 -20.58 24.36
CA LYS A 134 -11.22 -19.21 24.49
C LYS A 134 -10.77 -18.41 23.28
N ARG A 135 -11.42 -17.27 23.05
CA ARG A 135 -11.04 -16.32 21.99
C ARG A 135 -9.60 -15.81 22.17
N THR A 136 -9.11 -15.70 23.41
CA THR A 136 -7.71 -15.38 23.73
C THR A 136 -6.73 -16.45 23.26
N ASP A 137 -7.09 -17.73 23.30
CA ASP A 137 -6.21 -18.81 22.85
C ASP A 137 -5.99 -18.74 21.33
N VAL A 138 -7.05 -18.40 20.58
CA VAL A 138 -6.98 -18.18 19.13
C VAL A 138 -6.07 -16.99 18.79
N LEU A 139 -6.18 -15.90 19.57
CA LEU A 139 -5.29 -14.74 19.41
C LEU A 139 -3.84 -15.05 19.81
N GLN A 140 -3.63 -15.84 20.85
CA GLN A 140 -2.28 -16.28 21.24
C GLN A 140 -1.63 -17.10 20.11
N TYR A 141 -2.38 -18.02 19.50
CA TYR A 141 -1.91 -18.79 18.33
C TYR A 141 -1.49 -17.87 17.17
N TYR A 142 -2.22 -16.77 16.95
CA TYR A 142 -1.87 -15.77 15.96
C TYR A 142 -0.51 -15.11 16.25
N PHE A 143 -0.27 -14.69 17.49
CA PHE A 143 1.01 -14.11 17.90
C PHE A 143 2.16 -15.11 17.81
N ASP A 144 1.96 -16.34 18.27
CA ASP A 144 3.00 -17.39 18.19
C ASP A 144 3.38 -17.71 16.76
N PHE A 145 2.41 -17.78 15.84
CA PHE A 145 2.69 -17.98 14.42
C PHE A 145 3.51 -16.83 13.83
N LEU A 146 3.16 -15.58 14.14
CA LEU A 146 3.91 -14.41 13.66
C LEU A 146 5.32 -14.34 14.25
N ARG A 147 5.49 -14.77 15.50
CA ARG A 147 6.80 -14.88 16.14
C ARG A 147 7.68 -15.91 15.44
N VAL A 148 7.13 -17.07 15.09
CA VAL A 148 7.90 -18.10 14.35
C VAL A 148 8.23 -17.64 12.92
N HIS A 149 7.28 -16.97 12.25
CA HIS A 149 7.41 -16.50 10.87
C HIS A 149 7.88 -17.64 9.93
N PRO A 150 7.06 -18.70 9.76
CA PRO A 150 7.53 -19.95 9.16
C PRO A 150 7.79 -19.90 7.65
N PHE A 151 7.09 -19.03 6.92
CA PHE A 151 7.19 -18.94 5.46
C PHE A 151 8.02 -17.75 5.01
N ALA A 152 8.46 -17.76 3.76
CA ALA A 152 9.21 -16.66 3.16
C ALA A 152 8.36 -15.43 2.84
N ASP A 153 7.05 -15.62 2.67
CA ASP A 153 6.06 -14.58 2.42
C ASP A 153 4.66 -15.11 2.81
N SER A 154 3.63 -14.28 2.76
CA SER A 154 2.22 -14.63 3.01
C SER A 154 1.90 -15.17 4.41
N ASN A 155 2.82 -15.12 5.38
CA ASN A 155 2.59 -15.52 6.77
C ASN A 155 1.30 -14.92 7.35
N LEU A 156 1.15 -13.60 7.21
CA LEU A 156 -0.03 -12.88 7.67
C LEU A 156 -1.34 -13.36 7.02
N THR A 157 -1.29 -13.79 5.76
CA THR A 157 -2.48 -14.29 5.05
C THR A 157 -2.87 -15.67 5.56
N VAL A 158 -1.88 -16.56 5.71
CA VAL A 158 -2.09 -17.92 6.22
C VAL A 158 -2.66 -17.88 7.63
N ILE A 159 -2.06 -17.09 8.52
CA ILE A 159 -2.52 -17.03 9.92
C ILE A 159 -3.88 -16.34 10.05
N SER A 160 -4.20 -15.33 9.23
CA SER A 160 -5.54 -14.74 9.24
C SER A 160 -6.63 -15.73 8.81
N ILE A 161 -6.34 -16.59 7.82
CA ILE A 161 -7.26 -17.67 7.41
C ILE A 161 -7.48 -18.63 8.59
N ILE A 162 -6.40 -19.12 9.21
CA ILE A 162 -6.48 -20.06 10.33
C ILE A 162 -7.25 -19.43 11.49
N HIS A 163 -6.89 -18.21 11.86
CA HIS A 163 -7.49 -17.47 12.96
C HIS A 163 -9.01 -17.31 12.81
N ASP A 164 -9.48 -16.84 11.65
CA ASP A 164 -10.91 -16.63 11.45
C ASP A 164 -11.69 -17.96 11.34
N LEU A 165 -11.09 -19.01 10.78
CA LEU A 165 -11.66 -20.37 10.80
C LEU A 165 -11.78 -20.93 12.22
N GLU A 166 -10.75 -20.76 13.05
CA GLU A 166 -10.75 -21.17 14.45
C GLU A 166 -11.82 -20.41 15.25
N CYS A 167 -11.94 -19.08 15.07
CA CYS A 167 -13.02 -18.30 15.65
C CYS A 167 -14.38 -18.88 15.29
N LYS A 168 -14.64 -19.14 14.00
CA LYS A 168 -15.92 -19.71 13.54
C LYS A 168 -16.18 -21.10 14.11
N LYS A 169 -15.17 -21.96 14.12
CA LYS A 169 -15.30 -23.33 14.63
C LYS A 169 -15.65 -23.36 16.11
N TYR A 170 -15.10 -22.45 16.92
CA TYR A 170 -15.39 -22.41 18.36
C TYR A 170 -16.53 -21.43 18.72
N GLY A 171 -17.24 -20.89 17.73
CA GLY A 171 -18.41 -20.04 17.95
C GLY A 171 -18.09 -18.62 18.42
N PHE A 172 -16.87 -18.14 18.16
CA PHE A 172 -16.44 -16.78 18.45
C PHE A 172 -16.72 -15.83 17.27
N GLU A 173 -16.88 -14.55 17.60
CA GLU A 173 -16.78 -13.49 16.60
C GLU A 173 -15.36 -13.43 16.03
N THR A 174 -15.26 -13.34 14.71
CA THR A 174 -13.99 -13.18 13.99
C THR A 174 -13.33 -11.87 14.40
N MET A 175 -12.00 -11.85 14.46
CA MET A 175 -11.26 -10.60 14.73
C MET A 175 -10.91 -9.85 13.45
N ASP A 176 -11.03 -10.49 12.29
CA ASP A 176 -10.83 -9.87 10.97
C ASP A 176 -9.50 -9.08 10.91
N LEU A 177 -8.42 -9.63 11.49
CA LEU A 177 -7.15 -8.91 11.69
C LEU A 177 -6.51 -8.45 10.38
N LEU A 178 -6.75 -9.18 9.29
CA LEU A 178 -6.30 -8.77 7.97
C LEU A 178 -7.04 -7.51 7.50
N GLN A 179 -8.34 -7.38 7.79
CA GLN A 179 -9.10 -6.17 7.50
C GLN A 179 -8.53 -4.99 8.27
N ILE A 180 -8.24 -5.16 9.57
CA ILE A 180 -7.59 -4.12 10.37
C ILE A 180 -6.26 -3.67 9.74
N ARG A 181 -5.42 -4.62 9.32
CA ARG A 181 -4.13 -4.33 8.67
C ARG A 181 -4.28 -3.44 7.41
N PHE A 182 -5.34 -3.65 6.62
CA PHE A 182 -5.59 -2.89 5.40
C PHE A 182 -6.37 -1.59 5.62
N GLU A 183 -7.23 -1.53 6.62
CA GLU A 183 -7.99 -0.31 6.96
C GLU A 183 -7.18 0.68 7.79
N ASP A 184 -6.38 0.18 8.74
CA ASP A 184 -5.52 0.98 9.61
C ASP A 184 -4.27 0.18 10.03
N ARG A 185 -3.26 0.17 9.16
CA ARG A 185 -1.96 -0.50 9.40
C ARG A 185 -1.31 -0.03 10.71
N LYS A 186 -1.50 1.24 11.10
CA LYS A 186 -0.89 1.80 12.30
C LYS A 186 -1.53 1.22 13.56
N PHE A 187 -2.85 1.14 13.60
CA PHE A 187 -3.54 0.45 14.69
C PHE A 187 -3.21 -1.05 14.74
N TYR A 188 -3.07 -1.69 13.59
CA TYR A 188 -2.61 -3.08 13.51
C TYR A 188 -1.23 -3.26 14.17
N LEU A 189 -0.24 -2.44 13.77
CA LEU A 189 1.10 -2.48 14.35
C LEU A 189 1.10 -2.12 15.85
N TYR A 190 0.23 -1.21 16.27
CA TYR A 190 0.11 -0.79 17.67
C TYR A 190 -0.21 -1.98 18.58
N PHE A 191 -1.23 -2.80 18.25
CA PHE A 191 -1.58 -3.90 19.16
C PHE A 191 -0.53 -5.02 19.16
N LEU A 192 0.19 -5.22 18.04
CA LEU A 192 1.34 -6.14 18.00
C LEU A 192 2.44 -5.67 18.95
N TYR A 193 2.83 -4.39 18.85
CA TYR A 193 3.82 -3.79 19.73
C TYR A 193 3.36 -3.80 21.20
N TYR A 194 2.08 -3.51 21.45
CA TYR A 194 1.49 -3.51 22.79
C TYR A 194 1.56 -4.90 23.42
N TYR A 195 1.24 -5.95 22.65
CA TYR A 195 1.40 -7.33 23.08
C TYR A 195 2.85 -7.62 23.50
N GLU A 196 3.82 -7.35 22.62
CA GLU A 196 5.21 -7.74 22.88
C GLU A 196 5.82 -7.05 24.09
N ASN A 197 5.53 -5.76 24.28
CA ASN A 197 6.02 -5.00 25.43
C ASN A 197 5.31 -5.37 26.75
N ASN A 198 4.16 -6.05 26.68
CA ASN A 198 3.34 -6.38 27.84
C ASN A 198 3.00 -7.87 27.91
N LYS A 199 3.80 -8.75 27.30
CA LYS A 199 3.52 -10.20 27.24
C LYS A 199 3.40 -10.87 28.62
N ASN A 200 4.04 -10.29 29.64
CA ASN A 200 3.95 -10.76 31.03
C ASN A 200 2.77 -10.16 31.81
N LYS A 201 2.02 -9.21 31.22
CA LYS A 201 0.88 -8.55 31.85
C LYS A 201 -0.31 -9.50 31.86
N MET A 202 -0.84 -9.77 33.06
CA MET A 202 -2.04 -10.58 33.22
C MET A 202 -3.23 -9.91 32.50
N GLY A 203 -3.93 -10.66 31.63
CA GLY A 203 -5.09 -10.16 30.87
C GLY A 203 -4.75 -9.37 29.60
N ILE A 204 -3.49 -9.35 29.16
CA ILE A 204 -3.07 -8.60 27.95
C ILE A 204 -3.87 -8.99 26.69
N LEU A 205 -4.15 -10.29 26.50
CA LEU A 205 -4.91 -10.77 25.35
C LEU A 205 -6.37 -10.30 25.38
N ASP A 206 -7.00 -10.27 26.56
CA ASP A 206 -8.37 -9.76 26.71
C ASP A 206 -8.44 -8.25 26.40
N GLU A 207 -7.42 -7.48 26.83
CA GLU A 207 -7.31 -6.06 26.49
C GLU A 207 -7.17 -5.84 24.97
N ILE A 208 -6.34 -6.64 24.31
CA ILE A 208 -6.16 -6.55 22.85
C ILE A 208 -7.44 -6.93 22.11
N ILE A 209 -8.13 -8.00 22.53
CA ILE A 209 -9.44 -8.36 21.96
C ILE A 209 -10.42 -7.21 22.10
N LYS A 210 -10.47 -6.56 23.25
CA LYS A 210 -11.32 -5.38 23.45
C LYS A 210 -10.97 -4.24 22.51
N LEU A 211 -9.67 -3.96 22.30
CA LEU A 211 -9.22 -2.94 21.35
C LEU A 211 -9.66 -3.27 19.92
N ILE A 212 -9.52 -4.53 19.51
CA ILE A 212 -9.98 -5.05 18.21
C ILE A 212 -11.49 -4.87 18.05
N ASP A 213 -12.27 -5.25 19.06
CA ASP A 213 -13.73 -5.11 19.03
C ASP A 213 -14.15 -3.63 18.99
N ASP A 214 -13.45 -2.77 19.73
CA ASP A 214 -13.70 -1.31 19.72
C ASP A 214 -13.36 -0.70 18.35
N PHE A 215 -12.33 -1.22 17.65
CA PHE A 215 -12.02 -0.83 16.27
C PHE A 215 -13.18 -1.13 15.33
N HIS A 216 -13.63 -2.38 15.30
CA HIS A 216 -14.72 -2.82 14.42
C HIS A 216 -16.04 -2.14 14.73
N ASN A 217 -16.32 -1.87 16.00
CA ASN A 217 -17.53 -1.19 16.43
C ASN A 217 -17.47 0.34 16.25
N LYS A 218 -16.39 0.90 15.72
CA LYS A 218 -16.13 2.35 15.64
C LYS A 218 -16.26 3.04 17.01
N LYS A 219 -15.93 2.29 18.07
CA LYS A 219 -15.99 2.69 19.48
C LYS A 219 -14.63 3.02 20.06
N LEU A 220 -13.57 3.06 19.25
CA LEU A 220 -12.26 3.63 19.60
C LEU A 220 -12.43 5.09 20.05
N SER A 221 -12.83 5.27 21.29
CA SER A 221 -13.15 6.53 21.92
C SER A 221 -12.14 6.74 23.05
N GLN A 222 -11.31 7.76 22.87
CA GLN A 222 -10.79 8.63 23.94
C GLN A 222 -10.02 8.02 25.12
N LYS A 223 -9.82 6.72 25.22
CA LYS A 223 -9.23 6.06 26.40
C LYS A 223 -8.50 4.75 26.05
N VAL A 224 -7.55 4.81 25.13
CA VAL A 224 -6.37 3.95 25.31
C VAL A 224 -5.47 4.72 26.27
N ILE A 225 -5.47 4.33 27.54
CA ILE A 225 -4.67 4.97 28.59
C ILE A 225 -3.32 4.27 28.57
N ASP A 226 -2.28 4.98 28.17
CA ASP A 226 -0.91 4.62 28.53
C ASP A 226 -0.67 5.11 29.97
N GLU A 227 -0.62 4.17 30.92
CA GLU A 227 -0.43 4.47 32.35
C GLU A 227 0.99 4.97 32.67
N LYS A 228 1.94 4.96 31.72
CA LYS A 228 3.26 5.56 31.93
C LYS A 228 3.29 7.07 31.69
N ASP A 229 2.51 7.58 30.74
CA ASP A 229 2.67 8.96 30.23
C ASP A 229 1.43 9.88 30.31
N LYS A 230 0.31 9.45 30.93
CA LYS A 230 -0.91 10.27 31.10
C LYS A 230 -1.46 10.88 29.78
N ILE A 231 -1.42 10.13 28.68
CA ILE A 231 -2.03 10.57 27.40
C ILE A 231 -3.42 9.95 27.25
N ILE A 232 -4.44 10.79 27.10
CA ILE A 232 -5.83 10.41 26.80
C ILE A 232 -5.96 10.26 25.29
N ILE A 233 -6.05 9.03 24.77
CA ILE A 233 -6.05 8.73 23.32
C ILE A 233 -7.45 8.86 22.71
N LYS A 234 -7.74 9.99 22.05
CA LYS A 234 -9.00 10.24 21.33
C LYS A 234 -8.80 9.99 19.83
N THR A 235 -9.12 8.78 19.38
CA THR A 235 -9.11 8.33 17.97
C THR A 235 -7.72 8.25 17.32
N THR A 236 -7.55 7.31 16.38
CA THR A 236 -6.27 7.05 15.68
C THR A 236 -5.74 8.26 14.91
N THR A 237 -6.59 9.25 14.61
CA THR A 237 -6.22 10.56 14.06
C THR A 237 -5.36 11.38 15.05
N GLU A 238 -5.61 11.33 16.35
CA GLU A 238 -4.81 12.06 17.36
C GLU A 238 -3.50 11.37 17.73
N LEU A 239 -3.39 10.06 17.48
CA LEU A 239 -2.16 9.27 17.67
C LEU A 239 -0.97 9.85 16.87
N PHE A 240 -1.27 10.60 15.80
CA PHE A 240 -0.29 11.27 14.95
C PHE A 240 -0.53 12.78 14.81
N GLY A 241 -1.64 13.32 15.35
CA GLY A 241 -1.98 14.74 15.32
C GLY A 241 -1.26 15.58 16.40
N LYS A 242 -0.79 14.96 17.49
CA LYS A 242 0.34 15.52 18.22
C LYS A 242 1.59 14.98 17.58
N LYS A 243 2.45 15.90 17.12
CA LYS A 243 3.86 15.70 16.81
C LYS A 243 4.39 14.49 17.59
N ILE A 244 4.28 13.29 17.00
CA ILE A 244 5.40 12.37 17.10
C ILE A 244 6.48 13.25 16.51
N PRO A 245 7.54 13.58 17.24
CA PRO A 245 8.73 13.99 16.57
C PRO A 245 9.10 12.75 15.75
N LEU A 246 8.54 12.65 14.54
CA LEU A 246 9.18 11.98 13.44
C LEU A 246 10.46 12.78 13.29
N VAL A 247 11.41 12.49 14.17
CA VAL A 247 12.82 12.71 13.93
C VAL A 247 13.19 11.62 12.93
N PHE A 248 12.52 11.59 11.78
CA PHE A 248 13.27 11.31 10.58
C PHE A 248 14.07 12.59 10.39
N ASP A 249 15.37 12.51 10.62
CA ASP A 249 16.22 13.54 10.03
C ASP A 249 15.85 13.55 8.54
N GLN A 250 15.71 14.72 7.91
CA GLN A 250 15.48 14.79 6.47
C GLN A 250 16.54 13.99 5.68
N LYS A 251 17.69 13.71 6.32
CA LYS A 251 18.71 12.77 5.85
C LYS A 251 18.24 11.32 5.72
N ASP A 252 17.44 10.80 6.64
CA ASP A 252 17.02 9.38 6.64
C ASP A 252 16.08 9.10 5.47
N ILE A 253 15.19 10.05 5.16
CA ILE A 253 14.29 9.96 4.00
C ILE A 253 15.09 9.98 2.69
N LEU A 254 16.19 10.75 2.65
CA LEU A 254 17.08 10.82 1.48
C LEU A 254 17.68 9.46 1.10
N GLU A 255 17.85 8.57 2.08
CA GLU A 255 18.38 7.24 1.85
C GLU A 255 17.34 6.26 1.30
N PHE A 256 16.03 6.48 1.52
CA PHE A 256 15.05 5.44 1.22
C PHE A 256 15.03 5.04 -0.27
N GLY A 257 14.87 6.01 -1.17
CA GLY A 257 14.93 5.74 -2.60
C GLY A 257 16.33 5.35 -3.09
N LYS A 258 17.40 5.74 -2.39
CA LYS A 258 18.78 5.37 -2.72
C LYS A 258 19.13 3.94 -2.32
N LYS A 259 18.55 3.42 -1.24
CA LYS A 259 18.70 2.00 -0.85
C LYS A 259 18.16 1.06 -1.92
N LEU A 260 17.20 1.52 -2.73
CA LEU A 260 16.70 0.83 -3.91
C LEU A 260 17.59 0.99 -5.16
N HIS A 261 18.74 1.64 -5.09
CA HIS A 261 19.63 1.84 -6.24
C HIS A 261 20.02 0.55 -6.97
N PRO A 262 20.34 -0.59 -6.30
CA PRO A 262 20.61 -1.83 -7.02
C PRO A 262 19.41 -2.31 -7.86
N HIS A 263 18.18 -2.12 -7.36
CA HIS A 263 16.97 -2.39 -8.13
C HIS A 263 16.77 -1.39 -9.25
N PHE A 264 17.07 -0.11 -9.02
CA PHE A 264 17.03 0.93 -10.05
C PHE A 264 17.94 0.60 -11.22
N GLU A 265 19.19 0.21 -10.97
CA GLU A 265 20.16 -0.17 -12.02
C GLU A 265 19.71 -1.42 -12.79
N LYS A 266 19.18 -2.42 -12.07
CA LYS A 266 18.69 -3.66 -12.68
C LYS A 266 17.48 -3.42 -13.61
N GLU A 267 16.55 -2.56 -13.19
CA GLU A 267 15.32 -2.29 -13.92
C GLU A 267 15.49 -1.25 -15.03
N GLY A 268 16.28 -0.20 -14.76
CA GLY A 268 16.57 0.88 -15.70
C GLY A 268 15.49 1.96 -15.79
N LYS A 269 15.91 3.18 -16.16
CA LYS A 269 15.05 4.39 -16.23
C LYS A 269 13.82 4.18 -17.10
N GLN A 270 13.97 3.61 -18.29
CA GLN A 270 12.85 3.42 -19.22
C GLN A 270 11.75 2.52 -18.65
N TYR A 271 12.14 1.44 -17.97
CA TYR A 271 11.18 0.56 -17.30
C TYR A 271 10.43 1.30 -16.19
N LEU A 272 11.16 2.03 -15.34
CA LEU A 272 10.57 2.78 -14.23
C LEU A 272 9.63 3.90 -14.71
N VAL A 273 9.99 4.62 -15.77
CA VAL A 273 9.10 5.62 -16.40
C VAL A 273 7.82 4.95 -16.88
N ARG A 274 7.92 3.79 -17.52
CA ARG A 274 6.74 3.02 -17.96
C ARG A 274 5.88 2.59 -16.77
N GLN A 275 6.49 2.15 -15.65
CA GLN A 275 5.77 1.82 -14.42
C GLN A 275 5.02 3.03 -13.86
N VAL A 276 5.62 4.23 -13.86
CA VAL A 276 4.93 5.47 -13.46
C VAL A 276 3.71 5.74 -14.32
N MET A 277 3.83 5.63 -15.65
CA MET A 277 2.68 5.80 -16.56
C MET A 277 1.57 4.80 -16.26
N GLN A 278 1.93 3.51 -16.15
CA GLN A 278 0.98 2.44 -15.87
C GLN A 278 0.27 2.67 -14.53
N ASN A 279 0.99 3.02 -13.46
CA ASN A 279 0.39 3.27 -12.14
C ASN A 279 -0.60 4.44 -12.12
N ILE A 280 -0.52 5.37 -13.08
CA ILE A 280 -1.44 6.49 -13.20
C ILE A 280 -2.70 6.11 -13.98
N PHE A 281 -2.57 5.41 -15.10
CA PHE A 281 -3.71 5.15 -16.01
C PHE A 281 -4.39 3.80 -15.78
N HIS A 282 -3.66 2.81 -15.26
CA HIS A 282 -4.15 1.46 -15.11
C HIS A 282 -5.39 1.33 -14.19
N PRO A 283 -5.50 2.03 -13.03
CA PRO A 283 -6.70 1.98 -12.21
C PRO A 283 -7.98 2.35 -12.98
N TYR A 284 -7.88 3.27 -13.94
CA TYR A 284 -9.01 3.69 -14.77
C TYR A 284 -9.35 2.65 -15.84
N PHE A 285 -8.35 2.00 -16.42
CA PHE A 285 -8.55 0.89 -17.35
C PHE A 285 -9.30 -0.27 -16.69
N LEU A 286 -8.97 -0.58 -15.43
CA LEU A 286 -9.61 -1.64 -14.66
C LEU A 286 -11.08 -1.37 -14.30
N THR A 287 -11.54 -0.12 -14.35
CA THR A 287 -12.96 0.19 -14.15
C THR A 287 -13.84 -0.22 -15.32
N LYS A 288 -13.25 -0.57 -16.47
CA LYS A 288 -13.99 -1.01 -17.66
C LYS A 288 -14.40 -2.47 -17.55
N SER A 289 -15.38 -2.90 -18.34
CA SER A 289 -15.76 -4.32 -18.38
C SER A 289 -14.61 -5.20 -18.88
N GLN A 290 -14.60 -6.48 -18.51
CA GLN A 290 -13.57 -7.43 -18.95
C GLN A 290 -13.44 -7.50 -20.48
N GLU A 291 -14.56 -7.52 -21.19
CA GLU A 291 -14.59 -7.51 -22.65
C GLU A 291 -13.87 -6.29 -23.25
N VAL A 292 -14.11 -5.09 -22.68
CA VAL A 292 -13.42 -3.86 -23.11
C VAL A 292 -11.94 -3.92 -22.78
N GLN A 293 -11.58 -4.46 -21.61
CA GLN A 293 -10.18 -4.63 -21.24
C GLN A 293 -9.45 -5.56 -22.21
N GLU A 294 -10.02 -6.72 -22.53
CA GLU A 294 -9.42 -7.66 -23.49
C GLU A 294 -9.26 -7.05 -24.88
N LYS A 295 -10.29 -6.35 -25.37
CA LYS A 295 -10.27 -5.72 -26.69
C LYS A 295 -9.28 -4.56 -26.79
N CYS A 296 -9.15 -3.75 -25.74
CA CYS A 296 -8.34 -2.53 -25.75
C CYS A 296 -6.94 -2.70 -25.16
N ARG A 297 -6.59 -3.88 -24.60
CA ARG A 297 -5.30 -4.12 -23.94
C ARG A 297 -4.10 -3.75 -24.82
N GLY A 298 -4.08 -4.21 -26.07
CA GLY A 298 -2.98 -3.89 -26.99
C GLY A 298 -2.84 -2.40 -27.27
N GLN A 299 -3.96 -1.68 -27.42
CA GLN A 299 -3.96 -0.23 -27.62
C GLN A 299 -3.49 0.52 -26.37
N PHE A 300 -3.89 0.05 -25.18
CA PHE A 300 -3.44 0.61 -23.91
C PHE A 300 -1.93 0.45 -23.74
N GLU A 301 -1.38 -0.74 -24.00
CA GLU A 301 0.08 -0.97 -23.90
C GLU A 301 0.87 -0.11 -24.89
N GLN A 302 0.41 -0.04 -26.14
CA GLN A 302 1.02 0.81 -27.15
C GLN A 302 0.99 2.29 -26.73
N HIS A 303 -0.13 2.73 -26.15
CA HIS A 303 -0.26 4.10 -25.65
C HIS A 303 0.70 4.39 -24.49
N MET A 304 0.86 3.46 -23.53
CA MET A 304 1.84 3.60 -22.45
C MET A 304 3.28 3.64 -22.98
N GLU A 305 3.58 2.88 -24.04
CA GLU A 305 4.89 2.91 -24.70
C GLU A 305 5.16 4.24 -25.39
N ILE A 306 4.19 4.79 -26.12
CA ILE A 306 4.30 6.12 -26.75
C ILE A 306 4.55 7.21 -25.70
N LEU A 307 3.78 7.19 -24.60
CA LEU A 307 3.94 8.16 -23.53
C LEU A 307 5.29 8.01 -22.82
N THR A 308 5.73 6.76 -22.59
CA THR A 308 7.05 6.47 -22.02
C THR A 308 8.15 7.03 -22.91
N LYS A 309 8.10 6.77 -24.22
CA LYS A 309 9.07 7.28 -25.18
C LYS A 309 9.12 8.81 -25.17
N TYR A 310 7.96 9.46 -25.21
CA TYR A 310 7.87 10.92 -25.15
C TYR A 310 8.55 11.48 -23.89
N VAL A 311 8.24 10.94 -22.72
CA VAL A 311 8.84 11.38 -21.45
C VAL A 311 10.34 11.09 -21.39
N MET A 312 10.77 9.95 -21.92
CA MET A 312 12.21 9.62 -22.00
C MET A 312 12.97 10.64 -22.85
N ASP A 313 12.44 10.97 -24.02
CA ASP A 313 13.11 11.85 -24.99
C ASP A 313 13.07 13.33 -24.54
N GLU A 314 11.91 13.81 -24.09
CA GLU A 314 11.68 15.23 -23.82
C GLU A 314 12.04 15.67 -22.39
N TYR A 315 12.16 14.73 -21.44
CA TYR A 315 12.51 15.05 -20.06
C TYR A 315 13.68 14.23 -19.50
N ILE A 316 13.57 12.90 -19.47
CA ILE A 316 14.54 12.08 -18.73
C ILE A 316 15.94 12.16 -19.35
N ASN A 317 16.03 12.09 -20.67
CA ASN A 317 17.29 12.20 -21.41
C ASN A 317 17.62 13.65 -21.81
N ASN A 318 16.68 14.58 -21.62
CA ASN A 318 16.88 15.99 -21.95
C ASN A 318 17.79 16.67 -20.91
N PRO A 319 18.91 17.30 -21.32
CA PRO A 319 19.78 18.02 -20.39
C PRO A 319 19.13 19.29 -19.83
N ASP A 320 18.21 19.92 -20.57
CA ASP A 320 17.54 21.16 -20.15
C ASP A 320 16.49 20.92 -19.05
N GLY A 321 16.21 19.65 -18.75
CA GLY A 321 15.29 19.28 -17.69
C GLY A 321 13.81 19.43 -18.08
N LEU A 322 12.96 19.76 -17.11
CA LEU A 322 11.51 19.82 -17.30
C LEU A 322 11.11 21.17 -17.87
N THR A 323 10.48 21.18 -19.05
CA THR A 323 10.01 22.40 -19.72
C THR A 323 8.48 22.50 -19.75
N ILE A 324 7.96 23.70 -20.02
CA ILE A 324 6.53 23.94 -20.20
C ILE A 324 5.99 23.14 -21.39
N GLU A 325 6.76 23.09 -22.47
CA GLU A 325 6.44 22.34 -23.69
C GLU A 325 6.37 20.84 -23.40
N CYS A 326 7.29 20.31 -22.58
CA CYS A 326 7.25 18.93 -22.12
C CYS A 326 5.96 18.66 -21.33
N ILE A 327 5.60 19.52 -20.37
CA ILE A 327 4.37 19.37 -19.57
C ILE A 327 3.12 19.39 -20.46
N ARG A 328 3.06 20.32 -21.43
CA ARG A 328 1.97 20.39 -22.42
C ARG A 328 1.92 19.14 -23.28
N GLY A 329 3.07 18.62 -23.71
CA GLY A 329 3.15 17.42 -24.52
C GLY A 329 2.80 16.16 -23.73
N ILE A 330 3.14 16.06 -22.45
CA ILE A 330 2.63 15.01 -21.56
C ILE A 330 1.11 15.07 -21.56
N HIS A 331 0.51 16.22 -21.20
CA HIS A 331 -0.95 16.39 -21.21
C HIS A 331 -1.58 16.09 -22.59
N LYS A 332 -0.89 16.36 -23.69
CA LYS A 332 -1.41 16.01 -25.02
C LYS A 332 -1.39 14.49 -25.24
N ASN A 333 -0.27 13.85 -24.91
CA ASN A 333 -0.05 12.43 -25.17
C ASN A 333 -0.93 11.53 -24.30
N ILE A 334 -1.38 11.93 -23.10
CA ILE A 334 -2.31 11.12 -22.30
C ILE A 334 -3.66 10.88 -23.00
N TYR A 335 -4.02 11.68 -24.01
CA TYR A 335 -5.26 11.52 -24.78
C TYR A 335 -5.08 10.80 -26.12
N GLY A 336 -3.90 10.23 -26.41
CA GLY A 336 -3.72 9.32 -27.54
C GLY A 336 -4.06 9.93 -28.91
N GLY A 337 -3.83 11.23 -29.10
CA GLY A 337 -4.08 11.92 -30.38
C GLY A 337 -5.48 12.52 -30.56
N LEU A 338 -6.34 12.44 -29.55
CA LEU A 338 -7.62 13.16 -29.56
C LEU A 338 -7.41 14.67 -29.61
N THR A 339 -8.22 15.37 -30.41
CA THR A 339 -8.11 16.83 -30.60
C THR A 339 -9.07 17.62 -29.73
N LYS A 340 -10.14 16.99 -29.22
CA LYS A 340 -11.11 17.60 -28.31
C LYS A 340 -11.58 16.58 -27.28
N ILE A 341 -11.59 16.97 -26.01
CA ILE A 341 -12.03 16.15 -24.87
C ILE A 341 -13.13 16.88 -24.13
N LYS A 342 -14.22 16.17 -23.83
CA LYS A 342 -15.31 16.72 -23.02
C LYS A 342 -14.90 16.74 -21.55
N VAL A 343 -14.99 17.89 -20.90
CA VAL A 343 -14.67 18.12 -19.50
C VAL A 343 -15.84 18.80 -18.80
N LYS A 344 -15.90 18.68 -17.47
CA LYS A 344 -16.89 19.40 -16.65
C LYS A 344 -16.24 20.62 -16.01
N THR A 345 -16.88 21.77 -16.11
CA THR A 345 -16.46 22.99 -15.41
C THR A 345 -16.78 22.90 -13.92
N THR A 346 -16.24 23.82 -13.12
CA THR A 346 -16.59 23.95 -11.69
C THR A 346 -18.08 24.24 -11.49
N GLY A 347 -18.76 24.85 -12.48
CA GLY A 347 -20.21 25.05 -12.50
C GLY A 347 -21.03 23.81 -12.90
N GLY A 348 -20.38 22.69 -13.24
CA GLY A 348 -21.03 21.45 -13.66
C GLY A 348 -21.41 21.40 -15.14
N GLU A 349 -21.13 22.46 -15.90
CA GLU A 349 -21.38 22.53 -17.35
C GLU A 349 -20.37 21.68 -18.13
N GLU A 350 -20.78 21.14 -19.26
CA GLU A 350 -19.90 20.37 -20.14
C GLU A 350 -19.27 21.27 -21.21
N GLU A 351 -17.94 21.22 -21.31
CA GLU A 351 -17.17 21.96 -22.30
C GLU A 351 -16.16 21.06 -23.01
N TYR A 352 -15.60 21.54 -24.12
CA TYR A 352 -14.51 20.84 -24.81
C TYR A 352 -13.19 21.54 -24.55
N MET A 353 -12.20 20.78 -24.08
CA MET A 353 -10.81 21.22 -24.04
C MET A 353 -10.00 20.64 -25.19
N THR A 354 -8.90 21.32 -25.51
CA THR A 354 -7.90 20.85 -26.48
C THR A 354 -6.70 20.27 -25.71
N PRO A 355 -6.37 18.98 -25.88
CA PRO A 355 -5.21 18.38 -25.22
C PRO A 355 -3.90 19.13 -25.45
N GLY A 356 -3.26 19.54 -24.36
CA GLY A 356 -1.98 20.24 -24.33
C GLY A 356 -2.12 21.75 -24.23
N GLU A 357 -3.34 22.29 -24.30
CA GLU A 357 -3.61 23.70 -24.09
C GLU A 357 -3.94 24.00 -22.63
N PHE A 358 -3.40 25.09 -22.11
CA PHE A 358 -3.73 25.58 -20.78
C PHE A 358 -5.18 26.04 -20.69
N LYS A 359 -5.69 26.07 -19.46
CA LYS A 359 -7.03 26.59 -19.18
C LYS A 359 -7.14 28.04 -19.63
N THR A 360 -8.27 28.38 -20.24
CA THR A 360 -8.64 29.75 -20.61
C THR A 360 -9.69 30.34 -19.68
N LYS A 361 -10.22 29.52 -18.77
CA LYS A 361 -11.23 29.88 -17.77
C LYS A 361 -10.76 29.45 -16.38
N PRO A 362 -11.20 30.14 -15.31
CA PRO A 362 -10.94 29.70 -13.94
C PRO A 362 -11.43 28.27 -13.70
N ASN A 363 -10.64 27.49 -12.96
CA ASN A 363 -10.98 26.17 -12.48
C ASN A 363 -10.57 26.06 -11.00
N GLY A 364 -10.98 24.97 -10.35
CA GLY A 364 -10.71 24.78 -8.94
C GLY A 364 -10.81 23.33 -8.51
N ILE A 365 -10.25 23.05 -7.34
CA ILE A 365 -10.23 21.72 -6.73
C ILE A 365 -11.45 21.60 -5.81
N SER A 366 -12.23 20.54 -5.96
CA SER A 366 -13.39 20.30 -5.09
C SER A 366 -12.97 20.08 -3.64
N ARG A 367 -13.69 20.73 -2.72
CA ARG A 367 -13.47 20.63 -1.28
C ARG A 367 -14.15 19.38 -0.70
N LEU A 368 -13.40 18.60 0.09
CA LEU A 368 -13.96 17.45 0.80
C LEU A 368 -14.77 17.86 2.03
N ASP A 369 -14.31 18.89 2.73
CA ASP A 369 -14.95 19.43 3.93
C ASP A 369 -16.25 20.18 3.62
N ASN A 370 -16.44 20.59 2.37
CA ASN A 370 -17.68 21.21 1.89
C ASN A 370 -17.99 20.80 0.43
N PRO A 371 -18.57 19.60 0.23
CA PRO A 371 -18.88 19.06 -1.09
C PRO A 371 -19.74 20.01 -1.93
N GLY A 372 -19.29 20.32 -3.14
CA GLY A 372 -19.95 21.29 -4.03
C GLY A 372 -19.32 22.69 -4.02
N THR A 373 -18.29 22.91 -3.19
CA THR A 373 -17.46 24.12 -3.24
C THR A 373 -16.06 23.82 -3.76
N TYR A 374 -15.38 24.83 -4.31
CA TYR A 374 -14.07 24.70 -4.94
C TYR A 374 -13.05 25.67 -4.35
N LEU A 375 -11.82 25.20 -4.18
CA LEU A 375 -10.64 26.05 -4.00
C LEU A 375 -10.20 26.52 -5.38
N PHE A 376 -10.39 27.80 -5.67
CA PHE A 376 -9.97 28.38 -6.95
C PHE A 376 -8.45 28.37 -7.08
N CYS A 377 -7.98 27.89 -8.23
CA CYS A 377 -6.57 27.78 -8.57
C CYS A 377 -6.07 29.05 -9.26
N THR A 378 -4.77 29.08 -9.62
CA THR A 378 -4.15 30.23 -10.32
C THR A 378 -4.99 30.70 -11.51
N PRO A 379 -5.27 32.01 -11.65
CA PRO A 379 -6.01 32.54 -12.80
C PRO A 379 -5.35 32.18 -14.15
N PRO A 380 -6.12 31.94 -15.23
CA PRO A 380 -5.61 31.57 -16.55
C PRO A 380 -4.45 32.42 -17.04
N GLU A 381 -4.55 33.74 -16.89
CA GLU A 381 -3.57 34.74 -17.33
C GLU A 381 -2.23 34.65 -16.58
N LYS A 382 -2.18 33.98 -15.42
CA LYS A 382 -0.98 33.79 -14.59
C LYS A 382 -0.36 32.41 -14.71
N VAL A 383 -1.01 31.46 -15.40
CA VAL A 383 -0.56 30.06 -15.45
C VAL A 383 0.87 29.92 -15.97
N VAL A 384 1.20 30.59 -17.07
CA VAL A 384 2.53 30.51 -17.69
C VAL A 384 3.60 31.10 -16.76
N GLU A 385 3.32 32.27 -16.18
CA GLU A 385 4.23 32.95 -15.25
C GLU A 385 4.52 32.08 -14.01
N GLU A 386 3.48 31.50 -13.39
CA GLU A 386 3.64 30.67 -12.20
C GLU A 386 4.32 29.32 -12.52
N LEU A 387 4.08 28.74 -13.70
CA LEU A 387 4.84 27.56 -14.15
C LEU A 387 6.31 27.88 -14.36
N GLN A 388 6.64 29.04 -14.94
CA GLN A 388 8.04 29.45 -15.11
C GLN A 388 8.75 29.63 -13.76
N LYS A 389 8.08 30.23 -12.77
CA LYS A 389 8.60 30.35 -11.40
C LYS A 389 8.81 28.98 -10.76
N LEU A 390 7.83 28.07 -10.90
CA LEU A 390 7.94 26.70 -10.41
C LEU A 390 9.12 25.95 -11.02
N LEU A 391 9.29 26.01 -12.35
CA LEU A 391 10.39 25.32 -13.02
C LEU A 391 11.75 25.91 -12.63
N SER A 392 11.85 27.24 -12.53
CA SER A 392 13.08 27.91 -12.10
C SER A 392 13.49 27.49 -10.69
N SER A 393 12.53 27.37 -9.76
CA SER A 393 12.82 26.98 -8.38
C SER A 393 13.31 25.53 -8.23
N LEU A 394 13.01 24.64 -9.20
CA LEU A 394 13.55 23.27 -9.19
C LEU A 394 15.07 23.24 -9.43
N HIS A 395 15.57 24.16 -10.25
CA HIS A 395 16.99 24.30 -10.58
C HIS A 395 17.77 25.08 -9.52
N GLU A 396 17.08 25.85 -8.68
CA GLU A 396 17.68 26.66 -7.63
C GLU A 396 17.85 25.87 -6.32
N GLY A 397 18.94 26.14 -5.61
CA GLY A 397 19.19 25.64 -4.25
C GLY A 397 19.61 24.18 -4.10
N ASN A 398 20.32 23.89 -3.00
CA ASN A 398 20.73 22.55 -2.57
C ASN A 398 19.67 21.89 -1.68
N GLU A 399 18.39 22.15 -1.94
CA GLU A 399 17.31 21.56 -1.15
C GLU A 399 17.22 20.04 -1.35
N ASN A 400 16.76 19.32 -0.32
CA ASN A 400 16.49 17.89 -0.37
C ASN A 400 15.55 17.55 -1.54
N ILE A 401 15.86 16.52 -2.32
CA ILE A 401 15.09 16.12 -3.51
C ILE A 401 13.62 15.81 -3.19
N TYR A 402 13.32 15.21 -2.04
CA TYR A 402 11.94 14.93 -1.64
C TYR A 402 11.18 16.20 -1.29
N LYS A 403 11.85 17.21 -0.73
CA LYS A 403 11.27 18.54 -0.55
C LYS A 403 10.91 19.16 -1.91
N LYS A 404 11.82 19.08 -2.89
CA LYS A 404 11.57 19.54 -4.26
C LYS A 404 10.39 18.81 -4.90
N VAL A 405 10.30 17.48 -4.73
CA VAL A 405 9.18 16.66 -5.22
C VAL A 405 7.85 17.10 -4.61
N ILE A 406 7.80 17.31 -3.29
CA ILE A 406 6.59 17.72 -2.57
C ILE A 406 6.16 19.12 -3.04
N GLN A 407 7.10 20.07 -3.10
CA GLN A 407 6.84 21.43 -3.60
C GLN A 407 6.36 21.42 -5.04
N LEU A 408 7.00 20.62 -5.91
CA LEU A 408 6.59 20.44 -7.30
C LEU A 408 5.12 20.00 -7.38
N PHE A 409 4.77 18.93 -6.66
CA PHE A 409 3.42 18.40 -6.65
C PHE A 409 2.40 19.43 -6.14
N LEU A 410 2.68 20.09 -5.03
CA LEU A 410 1.77 21.03 -4.39
C LEU A 410 1.58 22.30 -5.21
N THR A 411 2.68 22.93 -5.65
CA THR A 411 2.61 24.15 -6.46
C THR A 411 2.00 23.87 -7.83
N PHE A 412 2.29 22.73 -8.47
CA PHE A 412 1.61 22.35 -9.71
C PHE A 412 0.10 22.16 -9.51
N THR A 413 -0.29 21.55 -8.38
CA THR A 413 -1.69 21.34 -8.01
C THR A 413 -2.41 22.68 -7.76
N GLU A 414 -1.75 23.65 -7.14
CA GLU A 414 -2.25 25.02 -6.92
C GLU A 414 -2.37 25.81 -8.24
N ILE A 415 -1.40 25.68 -9.14
CA ILE A 415 -1.45 26.31 -10.47
C ILE A 415 -2.61 25.74 -11.29
N HIS A 416 -2.76 24.41 -11.27
CA HIS A 416 -3.81 23.68 -11.97
C HIS A 416 -3.94 24.10 -13.44
N PRO A 417 -2.86 23.97 -14.23
CA PRO A 417 -2.70 24.66 -15.51
C PRO A 417 -3.66 24.22 -16.62
N PHE A 418 -4.19 23.00 -16.55
CA PHE A 418 -5.08 22.42 -17.57
C PHE A 418 -6.55 22.40 -17.12
N PRO A 419 -7.52 22.26 -18.04
CA PRO A 419 -8.92 22.11 -17.65
C PRO A 419 -9.22 20.81 -16.88
N ASP A 420 -8.49 19.72 -17.12
CA ASP A 420 -8.63 18.44 -16.41
C ASP A 420 -7.27 17.72 -16.29
N ASP A 421 -7.23 16.61 -15.56
CA ASP A 421 -6.08 15.71 -15.40
C ASP A 421 -4.80 16.29 -14.77
N ASN A 422 -4.89 17.49 -14.19
CA ASN A 422 -3.78 18.11 -13.43
C ASN A 422 -3.26 17.21 -12.31
N GLY A 423 -4.14 16.54 -11.57
CA GLY A 423 -3.73 15.65 -10.48
C GLY A 423 -2.92 14.44 -10.98
N LYS A 424 -3.24 13.92 -12.17
CA LYS A 424 -2.46 12.82 -12.78
C LYS A 424 -1.07 13.32 -13.18
N ILE A 425 -1.00 14.47 -13.84
CA ILE A 425 0.28 15.06 -14.26
C ILE A 425 1.14 15.42 -13.05
N GLY A 426 0.58 16.04 -12.00
CA GLY A 426 1.33 16.39 -10.80
C GLY A 426 1.99 15.17 -10.14
N MET A 427 1.22 14.07 -9.95
CA MET A 427 1.77 12.82 -9.41
C MET A 427 2.83 12.22 -10.34
N MET A 428 2.62 12.28 -11.65
CA MET A 428 3.59 11.81 -12.64
C MET A 428 4.91 12.56 -12.51
N LEU A 429 4.87 13.88 -12.50
CA LEU A 429 6.06 14.73 -12.40
C LEU A 429 6.82 14.49 -11.08
N ALA A 430 6.08 14.25 -9.99
CA ALA A 430 6.67 13.94 -8.68
C ALA A 430 7.51 12.66 -8.69
N ASP A 431 7.09 11.61 -9.39
CA ASP A 431 7.87 10.38 -9.52
C ASP A 431 8.97 10.50 -10.61
N LEU A 432 8.71 11.20 -11.71
CA LEU A 432 9.68 11.35 -12.81
C LEU A 432 10.93 12.14 -12.40
N ILE A 433 10.79 13.16 -11.54
CA ILE A 433 11.95 13.92 -11.05
C ILE A 433 12.88 13.05 -10.20
N LEU A 434 12.36 12.04 -9.49
CA LEU A 434 13.20 11.07 -8.78
C LEU A 434 13.99 10.21 -9.77
N ILE A 435 13.32 9.68 -10.81
CA ILE A 435 13.97 8.87 -11.84
C ILE A 435 15.05 9.66 -12.58
N LYS A 436 14.79 10.93 -12.89
CA LYS A 436 15.79 11.83 -13.51
C LYS A 436 17.06 11.96 -12.69
N ASN A 437 16.92 11.92 -11.36
CA ASN A 437 18.01 12.03 -10.38
C ASN A 437 18.51 10.66 -9.87
N ASP A 438 18.25 9.56 -10.59
CA ASP A 438 18.72 8.21 -10.24
C ASP A 438 18.21 7.71 -8.88
N ILE A 439 17.01 8.15 -8.50
CA ILE A 439 16.32 7.73 -7.29
C ILE A 439 15.08 6.91 -7.68
N TYR A 440 14.89 5.80 -6.99
CA TYR A 440 13.74 4.92 -7.23
C TYR A 440 12.42 5.65 -6.87
N PRO A 441 11.40 5.68 -7.76
CA PRO A 441 10.14 6.38 -7.51
C PRO A 441 9.30 5.71 -6.42
N PHE A 442 8.54 6.48 -5.65
CA PHE A 442 7.66 5.93 -4.60
C PHE A 442 6.22 5.68 -5.07
N PHE A 443 5.90 6.02 -6.32
CA PHE A 443 4.61 5.79 -6.97
C PHE A 443 3.45 6.46 -6.21
N MET A 444 3.41 7.80 -6.25
CA MET A 444 2.42 8.59 -5.52
C MET A 444 0.96 8.19 -5.83
N SER A 445 0.68 7.81 -7.08
CA SER A 445 -0.67 7.39 -7.50
C SER A 445 -1.14 6.11 -6.80
N SER A 446 -0.22 5.18 -6.51
CA SER A 446 -0.51 3.95 -5.76
C SER A 446 -0.89 4.27 -4.31
N PHE A 447 -0.16 5.19 -3.67
CA PHE A 447 -0.52 5.66 -2.33
C PHE A 447 -1.91 6.32 -2.32
N LYS A 448 -2.18 7.22 -3.27
CA LYS A 448 -3.50 7.87 -3.41
C LYS A 448 -4.62 6.84 -3.59
N LEU A 449 -4.39 5.79 -4.38
CA LEU A 449 -5.39 4.76 -4.63
C LEU A 449 -5.76 4.01 -3.34
N ALA A 450 -4.76 3.63 -2.55
CA ALA A 450 -4.95 2.93 -1.28
C ALA A 450 -5.47 3.85 -0.16
N ASN A 451 -5.09 5.13 -0.16
CA ASN A 451 -5.31 6.08 0.94
C ASN A 451 -6.06 7.34 0.48
N LYS A 452 -7.11 7.19 -0.33
CA LYS A 452 -7.75 8.30 -1.05
C LYS A 452 -8.16 9.46 -0.13
N GLN A 453 -8.84 9.18 0.97
CA GLN A 453 -9.32 10.19 1.91
C GLN A 453 -8.14 10.97 2.52
N ARG A 454 -7.20 10.25 3.12
CA ARG A 454 -5.96 10.82 3.71
C ARG A 454 -5.16 11.64 2.70
N PHE A 455 -5.02 11.17 1.46
CA PHE A 455 -4.29 11.88 0.42
C PHE A 455 -4.84 13.29 0.17
N TYR A 456 -6.16 13.43 0.12
CA TYR A 456 -6.79 14.73 -0.08
C TYR A 456 -6.81 15.59 1.19
N GLU A 457 -6.92 14.99 2.37
CA GLU A 457 -6.79 15.69 3.66
C GLU A 457 -5.40 16.34 3.78
N MET A 458 -4.32 15.63 3.47
CA MET A 458 -2.96 16.18 3.49
C MET A 458 -2.79 17.40 2.57
N ILE A 459 -3.40 17.36 1.38
CA ILE A 459 -3.38 18.50 0.44
C ILE A 459 -4.18 19.68 1.03
N GLN A 460 -5.35 19.43 1.62
CA GLN A 460 -6.18 20.48 2.21
C GLN A 460 -5.52 21.12 3.43
N GLU A 461 -4.93 20.33 4.32
CA GLU A 461 -4.21 20.82 5.49
C GLU A 461 -3.06 21.75 5.08
N TYR A 462 -2.30 21.37 4.06
CA TYR A 462 -1.25 22.23 3.50
C TYR A 462 -1.80 23.56 2.95
N SER A 463 -2.96 23.53 2.29
CA SER A 463 -3.59 24.75 1.75
C SER A 463 -4.17 25.71 2.81
N HIS A 464 -4.49 25.23 4.02
CA HIS A 464 -5.13 26.03 5.09
C HIS A 464 -4.18 26.42 6.23
N GLY A 465 -2.99 25.83 6.33
CA GLY A 465 -2.04 26.04 7.42
C GLY A 465 -1.29 27.38 7.37
N SER A 466 -1.09 28.01 8.54
CA SER A 466 -0.22 29.19 8.73
C SER A 466 1.27 28.82 8.78
N GLU A 467 1.58 27.56 9.08
CA GLU A 467 2.87 26.91 8.83
C GLU A 467 2.66 25.83 7.76
N LYS A 468 3.38 25.93 6.64
CA LYS A 468 3.38 24.95 5.53
C LYS A 468 4.05 23.64 5.95
N ASP A 469 3.41 22.90 6.85
CA ASP A 469 3.96 21.64 7.34
C ASP A 469 3.93 20.57 6.23
N MET A 470 5.11 20.00 5.94
CA MET A 470 5.29 18.94 4.93
C MET A 470 5.40 17.55 5.57
N VAL A 471 5.35 17.44 6.91
CA VAL A 471 5.44 16.17 7.64
C VAL A 471 4.49 15.09 7.12
N PRO A 472 3.20 15.37 6.82
CA PRO A 472 2.31 14.34 6.28
C PRO A 472 2.79 13.76 4.94
N PHE A 473 3.38 14.59 4.07
CA PHE A 473 3.93 14.14 2.79
C PHE A 473 5.21 13.33 2.96
N TYR A 474 6.07 13.69 3.91
CA TYR A 474 7.23 12.88 4.26
C TYR A 474 6.82 11.51 4.81
N ALA A 475 5.79 11.45 5.65
CA ALA A 475 5.24 10.18 6.14
C ALA A 475 4.66 9.34 5.01
N MET A 476 3.94 9.95 4.05
CA MET A 476 3.48 9.26 2.84
C MET A 476 4.63 8.64 2.06
N ILE A 477 5.72 9.40 1.83
CA ILE A 477 6.89 8.90 1.09
C ILE A 477 7.52 7.72 1.82
N ALA A 478 7.70 7.81 3.15
CA ALA A 478 8.24 6.72 3.96
C ALA A 478 7.35 5.46 3.90
N GLU A 479 6.03 5.61 4.04
CA GLU A 479 5.07 4.50 3.95
C GLU A 479 5.07 3.84 2.56
N SER A 480 5.22 4.63 1.50
CA SER A 480 5.35 4.12 0.14
C SER A 480 6.66 3.33 -0.05
N TYR A 481 7.79 3.84 0.44
CA TYR A 481 9.06 3.11 0.35
C TYR A 481 9.08 1.86 1.21
N ALA A 482 8.51 1.91 2.41
CA ALA A 482 8.27 0.73 3.24
C ALA A 482 7.52 -0.36 2.45
N SER A 483 6.41 0.02 1.82
CA SER A 483 5.63 -0.92 0.99
C SER A 483 6.45 -1.47 -0.19
N LEU A 484 7.33 -0.66 -0.78
CA LEU A 484 8.23 -1.10 -1.86
C LEU A 484 9.32 -2.05 -1.36
N TYR A 485 9.84 -1.83 -0.14
CA TYR A 485 10.81 -2.72 0.47
C TYR A 485 10.21 -4.09 0.74
N GLU A 486 9.01 -4.16 1.33
CA GLU A 486 8.28 -5.43 1.49
C GLU A 486 8.17 -6.16 0.14
N GLN A 487 7.75 -5.46 -0.91
CA GLN A 487 7.56 -6.04 -2.26
C GLN A 487 8.86 -6.52 -2.90
N LYS A 488 10.00 -5.89 -2.60
CA LYS A 488 11.30 -6.22 -3.16
C LYS A 488 12.10 -7.19 -2.30
N GLY A 489 11.49 -7.73 -1.24
CA GLY A 489 12.17 -8.64 -0.31
C GLY A 489 13.24 -7.95 0.53
N MET A 490 13.10 -6.64 0.73
CA MET A 490 13.99 -5.77 1.51
C MET A 490 13.36 -5.39 2.87
N ALA A 491 12.57 -6.29 3.46
CA ALA A 491 11.81 -6.01 4.67
C ALA A 491 12.69 -5.65 5.89
N ASP A 492 14.01 -5.87 5.84
CA ASP A 492 14.95 -5.50 6.92
C ASP A 492 15.15 -3.98 7.05
N PHE A 493 14.68 -3.19 6.09
CA PHE A 493 14.79 -1.73 6.06
C PHE A 493 13.53 -1.00 6.56
N LEU A 494 12.51 -1.75 6.99
CA LEU A 494 11.25 -1.26 7.55
C LEU A 494 11.40 -0.95 9.03
#